data_AF-A0A3E0CCH5-F1
#
_entry.id   AF-A0A3E0CCH5-F1
#
_cell.length_a   1.000
_cell.length_b   1.000
_cell.length_c   1.000
_cell.angle_alpha   90.00
_cell.angle_beta   90.00
_cell.angle_gamma   90.00
#
_symmetry.space_group_name_H-M   'P 1'
#
loop_
_entity.id
_entity.type
_entity.pdbx_description
1 polymer ?
#
loop_
_entity_poly.entity_id
_entity_poly.type
_entity_poly.pdbx_seq_one_letter_code
_entity_poly.pdbx_strand_id
1 'polypeptide(L)'
;MNTIKVGVLVDDVALPAWVNHMLGLIAAEQGMEIALVVKYAYQRRPGTKTASQSGPWPLSLWMALDKRLVKVGHDAFRTESQPLALAAVPTLNVEVESKECGDHFDPRDLAKIAAHGITVFLRLGPLRPCGEIFDTASCGIWSYRHGDEMVERDGPVGVWDILLDRTTTASALQFQTRAGERPHTLQKSWSMTYPVSIHRNRSHCYWKTLSFAPRKLRELRDIGEDNFRRKYTQADAPPAFYSGEKIAEPTSGAYGKFIGQLMARTVARKASGLRKFEQWMLLYHFGENAQIPERLFEFKQLLPPKDRFWADPFVVERNGEYAVFIEELEYSKNRGHLSVIRFDANDQPILPPVKILERPYHLSYPFMLEEGGDLYMIPETNESKAIELYRCTRFPDQWEHVMNLMDDVMAVDTTIWHHDGKYWLFACMRENEHAPLSDELFLFWSDTLLSKDWHPHPSNPIVSDIRTARPAGSIFEHNGQWYRPAQDCSGKYGRALSFQRIDAIDETTYKETSASRIEANWDASIDRVHTFNRAGRLTLIDGMKKRAK
;
A
#
# COMPACT_ATOMS: atom_id res chain seq x y z
N MET A 1 19.90 8.61 -25.32
CA MET A 1 18.82 7.76 -24.79
C MET A 1 17.59 8.01 -25.65
N ASN A 2 16.89 6.97 -26.13
CA ASN A 2 15.66 7.17 -26.89
C ASN A 2 14.56 7.68 -25.93
N THR A 3 13.91 8.77 -26.30
CA THR A 3 12.72 9.27 -25.60
C THR A 3 11.60 8.24 -25.73
N ILE A 4 10.97 7.86 -24.61
CA ILE A 4 9.79 6.99 -24.61
C ILE A 4 8.58 7.81 -25.03
N LYS A 5 7.97 7.46 -26.17
CA LYS A 5 6.77 8.13 -26.68
C LYS A 5 5.52 7.41 -26.19
N VAL A 6 4.73 8.10 -25.38
CA VAL A 6 3.50 7.60 -24.79
C VAL A 6 2.31 8.11 -25.59
N GLY A 7 1.51 7.19 -26.12
CA GLY A 7 0.19 7.47 -26.68
C GLY A 7 -0.90 7.25 -25.63
N VAL A 8 -1.98 8.01 -25.69
CA VAL A 8 -3.11 7.88 -24.76
C VAL A 8 -4.38 7.55 -25.53
N LEU A 9 -5.04 6.45 -25.17
CA LEU A 9 -6.31 6.01 -25.75
C LEU A 9 -7.47 6.34 -24.79
N VAL A 10 -8.35 7.26 -25.18
CA VAL A 10 -9.44 7.78 -24.33
C VAL A 10 -10.74 7.98 -25.12
N ASP A 11 -11.88 7.82 -24.45
CA ASP A 11 -13.21 8.13 -25.00
C ASP A 11 -13.57 9.62 -24.81
N ASP A 12 -13.05 10.26 -23.76
CA ASP A 12 -13.18 11.69 -23.51
C ASP A 12 -11.86 12.32 -23.03
N VAL A 13 -11.69 13.62 -23.26
CA VAL A 13 -10.57 14.43 -22.77
C VAL A 13 -10.82 14.98 -21.36
N ALA A 14 -12.05 14.90 -20.87
CA ALA A 14 -12.41 15.17 -19.48
C ALA A 14 -12.06 13.94 -18.61
N LEU A 15 -10.81 13.88 -18.14
CA LEU A 15 -10.27 12.72 -17.46
C LEU A 15 -10.47 12.80 -15.92
N PRO A 16 -10.54 11.64 -15.24
CA PRO A 16 -10.52 11.58 -13.78
C PRO A 16 -9.24 12.20 -13.18
N ALA A 17 -9.34 12.78 -11.98
CA ALA A 17 -8.21 13.37 -11.27
C ALA A 17 -6.98 12.45 -11.16
N TRP A 18 -7.16 11.17 -10.83
CA TRP A 18 -6.02 10.24 -10.73
C TRP A 18 -5.28 10.06 -12.07
N VAL A 19 -6.01 10.08 -13.19
CA VAL A 19 -5.42 10.00 -14.54
C VAL A 19 -4.64 11.27 -14.84
N ASN A 20 -5.21 12.43 -14.54
CA ASN A 20 -4.55 13.71 -14.77
C ASN A 20 -3.23 13.81 -14.00
N HIS A 21 -3.23 13.40 -12.72
CA HIS A 21 -2.04 13.35 -11.91
C HIS A 21 -0.99 12.38 -12.49
N MET A 22 -1.41 11.16 -12.88
CA MET A 22 -0.53 10.20 -13.54
C MET A 22 0.10 10.77 -14.82
N LEU A 23 -0.69 11.39 -15.70
CA LEU A 23 -0.17 11.99 -16.93
C LEU A 23 0.76 13.18 -16.64
N GLY A 24 0.48 13.96 -15.59
CA GLY A 24 1.37 15.00 -15.10
C GLY A 24 2.73 14.45 -14.65
N LEU A 25 2.75 13.33 -13.93
CA LEU A 25 4.00 12.66 -13.54
C LEU A 25 4.79 12.16 -14.75
N ILE A 26 4.11 11.57 -15.74
CA ILE A 26 4.76 11.11 -16.97
C ILE A 26 5.36 12.29 -17.74
N ALA A 27 4.61 13.39 -17.88
CA ALA A 27 5.06 14.57 -18.61
C ALA A 27 6.20 15.33 -17.91
N ALA A 28 6.32 15.21 -16.58
CA ALA A 28 7.41 15.80 -15.81
C ALA A 28 8.70 14.95 -15.83
N GLU A 29 8.64 13.72 -16.33
CA GLU A 29 9.73 12.76 -16.30
C GLU A 29 10.69 12.94 -17.48
N GLN A 30 11.99 13.01 -17.20
CA GLN A 30 12.99 13.27 -18.23
C GLN A 30 13.18 12.06 -19.16
N GLY A 31 12.99 12.27 -20.47
CA GLY A 31 13.07 11.20 -21.45
C GLY A 31 11.74 10.48 -21.69
N MET A 32 10.64 11.01 -21.17
CA MET A 32 9.27 10.62 -21.54
C MET A 32 8.58 11.76 -22.28
N GLU A 33 7.75 11.41 -23.27
CA GLU A 33 6.96 12.37 -24.04
C GLU A 33 5.55 11.80 -24.24
N ILE A 34 4.51 12.56 -23.87
CA ILE A 34 3.15 12.22 -24.28
C ILE A 34 2.97 12.73 -25.72
N ALA A 35 3.08 11.82 -26.69
CA ALA A 35 3.24 12.17 -28.11
C ALA A 35 1.92 12.23 -28.90
N LEU A 36 0.86 11.59 -28.40
CA LEU A 36 -0.43 11.51 -29.10
C LEU A 36 -1.59 11.22 -28.14
N VAL A 37 -2.69 11.95 -28.29
CA VAL A 37 -3.99 11.57 -27.72
C VAL A 37 -4.89 11.03 -28.85
N VAL A 38 -5.35 9.80 -28.73
CA VAL A 38 -6.35 9.21 -29.63
C VAL A 38 -7.69 9.22 -28.91
N LYS A 39 -8.54 10.17 -29.30
CA LYS A 39 -9.92 10.26 -28.83
C LYS A 39 -10.81 9.44 -29.74
N TYR A 40 -11.39 8.35 -29.22
CA TYR A 40 -12.22 7.45 -30.01
C TYR A 40 -13.72 7.63 -29.73
N ALA A 41 -14.53 7.48 -30.77
CA ALA A 41 -15.98 7.36 -30.69
C ALA A 41 -16.46 6.09 -31.39
N TYR A 42 -17.51 5.44 -30.90
CA TYR A 42 -18.06 4.25 -31.54
C TYR A 42 -18.99 4.63 -32.70
N GLN A 43 -18.73 4.11 -33.90
CA GLN A 43 -19.59 4.30 -35.09
C GLN A 43 -21.03 3.88 -34.82
N ARG A 44 -21.17 2.70 -34.22
CA ARG A 44 -22.39 2.22 -33.59
C ARG A 44 -22.00 1.76 -32.22
N ARG A 45 -22.54 2.39 -31.18
CA ARG A 45 -22.37 1.88 -29.82
C ARG A 45 -22.77 0.40 -29.83
N PRO A 46 -21.91 -0.52 -29.38
CA PRO A 46 -22.26 -1.93 -29.32
C PRO A 46 -23.61 -2.04 -28.60
N GLY A 47 -24.58 -2.69 -29.25
CA GLY A 47 -25.89 -2.93 -28.65
C GLY A 47 -25.64 -3.63 -27.33
N THR A 48 -26.03 -3.01 -26.22
CA THR A 48 -25.71 -3.46 -24.86
C THR A 48 -26.32 -4.84 -24.59
N LYS A 49 -25.59 -5.89 -24.97
CA LYS A 49 -25.61 -7.21 -24.32
C LYS A 49 -24.39 -7.40 -23.42
N THR A 50 -23.66 -6.33 -23.15
CA THR A 50 -22.62 -6.21 -22.13
C THR A 50 -23.10 -5.18 -21.11
N ALA A 51 -23.07 -5.58 -19.85
CA ALA A 51 -23.53 -4.84 -18.67
C ALA A 51 -23.36 -3.33 -18.84
N SER A 52 -24.49 -2.63 -18.76
CA SER A 52 -24.56 -1.18 -18.81
C SER A 52 -23.60 -0.56 -17.79
N GLN A 53 -22.91 0.50 -18.20
CA GLN A 53 -22.24 1.44 -17.30
C GLN A 53 -23.21 2.07 -16.27
N SER A 54 -24.53 1.89 -16.42
CA SER A 54 -25.44 1.86 -15.29
C SER A 54 -25.44 0.45 -14.68
N GLY A 55 -24.61 0.20 -13.66
CA GLY A 55 -24.80 -0.99 -12.83
C GLY A 55 -26.27 -1.11 -12.39
N PRO A 56 -26.76 -2.31 -12.04
CA PRO A 56 -28.16 -2.50 -11.67
C PRO A 56 -28.58 -1.39 -10.70
N TRP A 57 -29.74 -0.77 -10.95
CA TRP A 57 -30.14 0.48 -10.29
C TRP A 57 -29.93 0.51 -8.75
N PRO A 58 -30.06 -0.61 -7.99
CA PRO A 58 -29.77 -0.58 -6.56
C PRO A 58 -28.29 -0.31 -6.25
N LEU A 59 -27.36 -0.88 -7.02
CA LEU A 59 -25.92 -0.66 -6.87
C LEU A 59 -25.56 0.79 -7.19
N SER A 60 -26.08 1.33 -8.29
CA SER A 60 -25.84 2.71 -8.69
C SER A 60 -26.37 3.70 -7.63
N LEU A 61 -27.57 3.45 -7.09
CA LEU A 61 -28.15 4.23 -6.01
C LEU A 61 -27.30 4.15 -4.73
N TRP A 62 -26.85 2.95 -4.35
CA TRP A 62 -25.99 2.77 -3.18
C TRP A 62 -24.65 3.48 -3.35
N MET A 63 -24.01 3.39 -4.51
CA MET A 63 -22.74 4.09 -4.77
C MET A 63 -22.90 5.61 -4.70
N ALA A 64 -24.01 6.17 -5.17
CA ALA A 64 -24.31 7.59 -5.01
C ALA A 64 -24.53 7.98 -3.55
N LEU A 65 -25.21 7.13 -2.77
CA LEU A 65 -25.42 7.32 -1.34
C LEU A 65 -24.11 7.22 -0.55
N ASP A 66 -23.31 6.18 -0.80
CA ASP A 66 -22.00 5.95 -0.19
C ASP A 66 -21.06 7.12 -0.46
N LYS A 67 -20.99 7.61 -1.71
CA LYS A 67 -20.23 8.82 -2.06
C LYS A 67 -20.67 10.07 -1.28
N ARG A 68 -21.97 10.19 -0.97
CA ARG A 68 -22.50 11.32 -0.19
C ARG A 68 -22.25 11.18 1.31
N LEU A 69 -22.30 9.96 1.84
CA LEU A 69 -22.18 9.67 3.27
C LEU A 69 -20.73 9.52 3.75
N VAL A 70 -19.87 8.96 2.91
CA VAL A 70 -18.46 8.69 3.23
C VAL A 70 -17.61 9.79 2.63
N LYS A 71 -17.11 10.68 3.50
CA LYS A 71 -16.13 11.68 3.12
C LYS A 71 -14.79 11.00 2.86
N VAL A 72 -14.34 11.06 1.61
CA VAL A 72 -12.96 10.77 1.23
C VAL A 72 -12.27 12.12 1.03
N GLY A 73 -11.04 12.28 1.55
CA GLY A 73 -10.33 13.57 1.45
C GLY A 73 -10.22 14.06 0.02
N HIS A 74 -9.91 13.15 -0.92
CA HIS A 74 -9.79 13.44 -2.35
C HIS A 74 -10.40 12.30 -3.18
N ASP A 75 -11.44 12.62 -3.96
CA ASP A 75 -12.10 11.67 -4.87
C ASP A 75 -11.27 11.50 -6.14
N ALA A 76 -10.75 10.29 -6.37
CA ALA A 76 -9.97 9.96 -7.58
C ALA A 76 -10.75 10.19 -8.87
N PHE A 77 -12.09 10.14 -8.81
CA PHE A 77 -12.99 10.30 -9.95
C PHE A 77 -13.61 11.68 -10.07
N ARG A 78 -13.10 12.67 -9.32
CA ARG A 78 -13.45 14.06 -9.58
C ARG A 78 -13.05 14.38 -11.02
N THR A 79 -14.01 14.83 -11.81
CA THR A 79 -13.72 15.33 -13.16
C THR A 79 -12.98 16.64 -13.04
N GLU A 80 -11.86 16.74 -13.72
CA GLU A 80 -11.08 17.96 -13.83
C GLU A 80 -11.05 18.39 -15.29
N SER A 81 -10.83 19.68 -15.52
CA SER A 81 -10.58 20.20 -16.86
C SER A 81 -9.39 19.49 -17.50
N GLN A 82 -9.30 19.53 -18.83
CA GLN A 82 -8.22 18.92 -19.59
C GLN A 82 -6.86 19.17 -18.91
N PRO A 83 -6.07 18.11 -18.64
CA PRO A 83 -4.81 18.26 -17.95
C PRO A 83 -3.88 19.17 -18.75
N LEU A 84 -3.18 20.07 -18.06
CA LEU A 84 -2.19 20.96 -18.69
C LEU A 84 -1.16 20.17 -19.52
N ALA A 85 -0.82 18.97 -19.05
CA ALA A 85 0.08 18.03 -19.73
C ALA A 85 -0.38 17.62 -21.14
N LEU A 86 -1.69 17.67 -21.43
CA LEU A 86 -2.25 17.31 -22.74
C LEU A 86 -2.57 18.52 -23.62
N ALA A 87 -2.43 19.75 -23.12
CA ALA A 87 -2.91 20.94 -23.85
C ALA A 87 -2.18 21.18 -25.18
N ALA A 88 -0.90 20.81 -25.27
CA ALA A 88 -0.08 20.94 -26.48
C ALA A 88 0.08 19.63 -27.27
N VAL A 89 -0.54 18.54 -26.81
CA VAL A 89 -0.36 17.21 -27.41
C VAL A 89 -1.31 17.06 -28.61
N PRO A 90 -0.83 16.61 -29.79
CA PRO A 90 -1.69 16.33 -30.93
C PRO A 90 -2.83 15.38 -30.55
N THR A 91 -4.06 15.76 -30.92
CA THR A 91 -5.25 14.95 -30.66
C THR A 91 -5.85 14.46 -31.98
N LEU A 92 -5.92 13.14 -32.15
CA LEU A 92 -6.58 12.48 -33.26
C LEU A 92 -7.97 12.03 -32.82
N ASN A 93 -9.00 12.54 -33.47
CA ASN A 93 -10.36 12.03 -33.29
C ASN A 93 -10.60 10.91 -34.29
N VAL A 94 -11.00 9.73 -33.80
CA VAL A 94 -11.19 8.54 -34.63
C VAL A 94 -12.53 7.89 -34.32
N GLU A 95 -13.04 7.14 -35.30
CA GLU A 95 -14.19 6.28 -35.10
C GLU A 95 -13.76 4.82 -35.06
N VAL A 96 -14.33 4.07 -34.11
CA VAL A 96 -14.07 2.63 -33.94
C VAL A 96 -15.31 1.80 -34.23
N GLU A 97 -15.11 0.67 -34.88
CA GLU A 97 -16.13 -0.33 -35.17
C GLU A 97 -16.06 -1.45 -34.13
N SER A 98 -17.10 -1.64 -33.33
CA SER A 98 -17.13 -2.70 -32.32
C SER A 98 -17.58 -4.03 -32.92
N LYS A 99 -16.71 -5.04 -32.84
CA LYS A 99 -16.94 -6.42 -33.30
C LYS A 99 -16.88 -7.39 -32.11
N GLU A 100 -17.17 -8.66 -32.38
CA GLU A 100 -17.11 -9.73 -31.37
C GLU A 100 -15.68 -9.92 -30.82
N CYS A 101 -14.67 -9.87 -31.69
CA CYS A 101 -13.27 -9.98 -31.33
C CYS A 101 -12.68 -8.72 -30.67
N GLY A 102 -13.39 -7.59 -30.70
CA GLY A 102 -12.97 -6.32 -30.10
C GLY A 102 -13.27 -5.12 -31.01
N ASP A 103 -12.69 -3.98 -30.68
CA ASP A 103 -12.91 -2.69 -31.33
C ASP A 103 -11.81 -2.41 -32.35
N HIS A 104 -12.21 -2.22 -33.61
CA HIS A 104 -11.32 -2.01 -34.75
C HIS A 104 -11.26 -0.54 -35.16
N PHE A 105 -10.07 -0.09 -35.53
CA PHE A 105 -9.83 1.25 -36.05
C PHE A 105 -9.85 1.24 -37.59
N ASP A 106 -10.22 2.37 -38.19
CA ASP A 106 -10.10 2.55 -39.64
C ASP A 106 -8.60 2.49 -40.05
N PRO A 107 -8.22 1.74 -41.10
CA PRO A 107 -6.84 1.66 -41.57
C PRO A 107 -6.19 3.02 -41.87
N ARG A 108 -6.97 4.03 -42.30
CA ARG A 108 -6.47 5.38 -42.56
C ARG A 108 -6.09 6.10 -41.26
N ASP A 109 -6.81 5.85 -40.18
CA ASP A 109 -6.48 6.41 -38.88
C ASP A 109 -5.30 5.67 -38.25
N LEU A 110 -5.21 4.35 -38.41
CA LEU A 110 -4.04 3.57 -38.02
C LEU A 110 -2.75 4.07 -38.67
N ALA A 111 -2.79 4.43 -39.96
CA ALA A 111 -1.64 5.02 -40.65
C ALA A 111 -1.21 6.36 -40.05
N LYS A 112 -2.17 7.21 -39.65
CA LYS A 112 -1.88 8.47 -38.95
C LYS A 112 -1.29 8.21 -37.57
N ILE A 113 -1.87 7.26 -36.82
CA ILE A 113 -1.39 6.86 -35.49
C ILE A 113 0.07 6.37 -35.57
N ALA A 114 0.36 5.47 -36.51
CA ALA A 114 1.70 4.90 -36.71
C ALA A 114 2.76 5.97 -37.01
N ALA A 115 2.39 7.08 -37.67
CA ALA A 115 3.32 8.16 -37.99
C ALA A 115 3.89 8.88 -36.75
N HIS A 116 3.26 8.76 -35.58
CA HIS A 116 3.78 9.34 -34.34
C HIS A 116 4.93 8.52 -33.70
N GLY A 117 5.13 7.26 -34.13
CA GLY A 117 6.18 6.40 -33.61
C GLY A 117 6.02 6.11 -32.12
N ILE A 118 4.83 5.69 -31.71
CA ILE A 118 4.50 5.46 -30.30
C ILE A 118 5.28 4.26 -29.76
N THR A 119 5.83 4.41 -28.56
CA THR A 119 6.46 3.30 -27.83
C THR A 119 5.41 2.51 -27.07
N VAL A 120 4.56 3.19 -26.30
CA VAL A 120 3.54 2.57 -25.44
C VAL A 120 2.22 3.32 -25.58
N PHE A 121 1.11 2.60 -25.70
CA PHE A 121 -0.21 3.18 -25.48
C PHE A 121 -0.70 2.95 -24.05
N LEU A 122 -1.18 3.99 -23.37
CA LEU A 122 -1.97 3.86 -22.15
C LEU A 122 -3.46 3.82 -22.51
N ARG A 123 -4.11 2.68 -22.22
CA ARG A 123 -5.56 2.52 -22.37
C ARG A 123 -6.28 2.99 -21.12
N LEU A 124 -6.95 4.14 -21.22
CA LEU A 124 -7.59 4.82 -20.08
C LEU A 124 -9.13 4.89 -20.18
N GLY A 125 -9.70 4.13 -21.12
CA GLY A 125 -11.14 4.00 -21.31
C GLY A 125 -11.58 2.55 -21.55
N PRO A 126 -12.87 2.31 -21.81
CA PRO A 126 -13.45 0.97 -21.96
C PRO A 126 -13.10 0.25 -23.27
N LEU A 127 -12.25 0.83 -24.13
CA LEU A 127 -11.87 0.24 -25.42
C LEU A 127 -11.37 -1.21 -25.27
N ARG A 128 -11.78 -2.09 -26.19
CA ARG A 128 -11.27 -3.46 -26.34
C ARG A 128 -10.41 -3.51 -27.61
N PRO A 129 -9.18 -2.96 -27.61
CA PRO A 129 -8.39 -2.83 -28.82
C PRO A 129 -8.19 -4.19 -29.50
N CYS A 130 -8.42 -4.23 -30.81
CA CYS A 130 -8.26 -5.41 -31.64
C CYS A 130 -7.62 -5.04 -32.99
N GLY A 131 -6.97 -6.02 -33.62
CA GLY A 131 -6.33 -5.86 -34.92
C GLY A 131 -5.03 -5.04 -34.88
N GLU A 132 -4.82 -4.27 -35.93
CA GLU A 132 -3.55 -3.65 -36.33
C GLU A 132 -3.16 -2.45 -35.45
N ILE A 133 -3.99 -2.03 -34.50
CA ILE A 133 -3.62 -1.00 -33.51
C ILE A 133 -2.38 -1.42 -32.70
N PHE A 134 -2.22 -2.72 -32.44
CA PHE A 134 -1.06 -3.24 -31.73
C PHE A 134 0.25 -3.08 -32.51
N ASP A 135 0.19 -2.98 -33.84
CA ASP A 135 1.37 -2.79 -34.69
C ASP A 135 1.85 -1.33 -34.68
N THR A 136 1.05 -0.41 -34.11
CA THR A 136 1.37 1.03 -34.04
C THR A 136 2.16 1.43 -32.80
N ALA A 137 2.45 0.48 -31.88
CA ALA A 137 3.27 0.71 -30.70
C ALA A 137 4.28 -0.41 -30.44
N SER A 138 5.56 -0.05 -30.29
CA SER A 138 6.65 -1.05 -30.17
C SER A 138 6.58 -1.88 -28.88
N CYS A 139 6.14 -1.28 -27.76
CA CYS A 139 5.93 -1.94 -26.47
C CYS A 139 4.44 -2.16 -26.14
N GLY A 140 3.59 -2.13 -27.17
CA GLY A 140 2.19 -2.51 -27.10
C GLY A 140 1.29 -1.56 -26.31
N ILE A 141 0.17 -2.10 -25.84
CA ILE A 141 -0.89 -1.36 -25.15
C ILE A 141 -0.91 -1.78 -23.68
N TRP A 142 -0.76 -0.81 -22.80
CA TRP A 142 -0.79 -0.96 -21.36
C TRP A 142 -2.18 -0.61 -20.83
N SER A 143 -2.67 -1.40 -19.88
CA SER A 143 -4.00 -1.21 -19.30
C SER A 143 -4.02 -1.52 -17.82
N TYR A 144 -4.82 -0.74 -17.10
CA TYR A 144 -5.08 -0.98 -15.69
C TYR A 144 -6.14 -2.07 -15.53
N ARG A 145 -5.89 -2.97 -14.59
CA ARG A 145 -6.86 -3.93 -14.10
C ARG A 145 -7.02 -3.73 -12.59
N HIS A 146 -8.26 -3.83 -12.14
CA HIS A 146 -8.61 -3.76 -10.74
C HIS A 146 -9.53 -4.93 -10.42
N GLY A 147 -9.32 -5.59 -9.27
CA GLY A 147 -9.94 -6.88 -8.96
C GLY A 147 -9.02 -8.07 -9.28
N ASP A 148 -9.38 -9.25 -8.77
CA ASP A 148 -8.56 -10.47 -8.94
C ASP A 148 -8.81 -11.16 -10.29
N GLU A 149 -7.73 -11.38 -11.05
CA GLU A 149 -7.74 -11.87 -12.44
C GLU A 149 -8.48 -13.19 -12.65
N MET A 150 -8.40 -14.09 -11.68
CA MET A 150 -8.92 -15.46 -11.84
C MET A 150 -10.43 -15.56 -11.59
N VAL A 151 -11.03 -14.53 -11.01
CA VAL A 151 -12.36 -14.65 -10.41
C VAL A 151 -13.35 -13.63 -10.98
N GLU A 152 -12.90 -12.41 -11.26
CA GLU A 152 -13.80 -11.28 -11.55
C GLU A 152 -13.92 -11.00 -13.05
N ARG A 153 -15.17 -10.89 -13.51
CA ARG A 153 -15.52 -10.37 -14.84
C ARG A 153 -16.18 -9.01 -14.66
N ASP A 154 -15.41 -7.97 -14.90
CA ASP A 154 -15.87 -6.58 -14.97
C ASP A 154 -16.66 -6.08 -13.73
N GLY A 155 -16.94 -4.77 -13.70
CA GLY A 155 -17.66 -4.10 -12.61
C GLY A 155 -16.81 -3.13 -11.79
N PRO A 156 -17.44 -2.31 -10.92
CA PRO A 156 -16.72 -1.29 -10.17
C PRO A 156 -15.78 -1.89 -9.12
N VAL A 157 -14.58 -1.34 -9.04
CA VAL A 157 -13.53 -1.77 -8.09
C VAL A 157 -14.04 -1.76 -6.64
N GLY A 158 -13.71 -2.80 -5.89
CA GLY A 158 -14.10 -2.96 -4.49
C GLY A 158 -15.52 -3.50 -4.28
N VAL A 159 -16.36 -3.64 -5.32
CA VAL A 159 -17.71 -4.21 -5.18
C VAL A 159 -17.61 -5.70 -4.89
N TRP A 160 -16.87 -6.43 -5.72
CA TRP A 160 -16.64 -7.87 -5.55
C TRP A 160 -15.91 -8.19 -4.26
N ASP A 161 -14.92 -7.39 -3.90
CA ASP A 161 -14.16 -7.59 -2.66
C ASP A 161 -15.05 -7.49 -1.43
N ILE A 162 -15.98 -6.52 -1.40
CA ILE A 162 -16.94 -6.41 -0.31
C ILE A 162 -17.97 -7.55 -0.36
N LEU A 163 -18.49 -7.89 -1.55
CA LEU A 163 -19.47 -8.98 -1.74
C LEU A 163 -18.95 -10.33 -1.24
N LEU A 164 -17.67 -10.60 -1.49
CA LEU A 164 -16.99 -11.85 -1.16
C LEU A 164 -16.25 -11.79 0.19
N ASP A 165 -16.47 -10.73 0.97
CA ASP A 165 -15.85 -10.49 2.28
C ASP A 165 -14.32 -10.56 2.27
N ARG A 166 -13.71 -10.16 1.15
CA ARG A 166 -12.26 -10.11 1.00
C ARG A 166 -11.70 -8.93 1.75
N THR A 167 -10.57 -9.16 2.42
CA THR A 167 -9.86 -8.13 3.18
C THR A 167 -8.94 -7.26 2.31
N THR A 168 -8.71 -7.67 1.06
CA THR A 168 -7.86 -6.96 0.09
C THR A 168 -8.55 -6.74 -1.24
N THR A 169 -8.20 -5.65 -1.90
CA THR A 169 -8.59 -5.29 -3.27
C THR A 169 -7.32 -5.31 -4.11
N ALA A 170 -7.30 -6.14 -5.16
CA ALA A 170 -6.15 -6.24 -6.05
C ALA A 170 -6.17 -5.15 -7.13
N SER A 171 -4.98 -4.75 -7.57
CA SER A 171 -4.79 -3.88 -8.73
C SER A 171 -3.55 -4.30 -9.50
N ALA A 172 -3.56 -4.08 -10.80
CA ALA A 172 -2.47 -4.43 -11.68
C ALA A 172 -2.35 -3.46 -12.86
N LEU A 173 -1.13 -3.31 -13.35
CA LEU A 173 -0.84 -2.78 -14.68
C LEU A 173 -0.42 -3.96 -15.55
N GLN A 174 -1.04 -4.09 -16.71
CA GLN A 174 -0.77 -5.16 -17.65
C GLN A 174 -0.41 -4.57 -19.02
N PHE A 175 0.28 -5.33 -19.85
CA PHE A 175 0.46 -5.00 -21.26
C PHE A 175 0.16 -6.17 -22.18
N GLN A 176 -0.19 -5.82 -23.42
CA GLN A 176 -0.43 -6.75 -24.51
C GLN A 176 0.26 -6.24 -25.77
N THR A 177 0.79 -7.16 -26.56
CA THR A 177 1.43 -6.86 -27.84
C THR A 177 0.58 -7.30 -29.03
N ARG A 178 -0.45 -8.14 -28.80
CA ARG A 178 -1.36 -8.61 -29.85
C ARG A 178 -2.77 -8.81 -29.31
N ALA A 179 -3.75 -8.71 -30.19
CA ALA A 179 -5.14 -9.02 -29.87
C ALA A 179 -5.30 -10.51 -29.49
N GLY A 180 -6.10 -10.80 -28.46
CA GLY A 180 -6.35 -12.16 -27.98
C GLY A 180 -5.20 -12.80 -27.18
N GLU A 181 -4.04 -12.15 -27.10
CA GLU A 181 -2.94 -12.55 -26.22
C GLU A 181 -3.36 -12.44 -24.75
N ARG A 182 -2.92 -13.38 -23.90
CA ARG A 182 -3.05 -13.21 -22.46
C ARG A 182 -2.23 -11.98 -22.02
N PRO A 183 -2.82 -10.98 -21.33
CA PRO A 183 -2.05 -9.84 -20.84
C PRO A 183 -0.92 -10.29 -19.92
N HIS A 184 0.25 -9.66 -20.08
CA HIS A 184 1.40 -9.84 -19.20
C HIS A 184 1.34 -8.80 -18.08
N THR A 185 1.53 -9.23 -16.84
CA THR A 185 1.44 -8.33 -15.67
C THR A 185 2.76 -7.61 -15.44
N LEU A 186 2.75 -6.29 -15.59
CA LEU A 186 3.90 -5.41 -15.33
C LEU A 186 4.09 -5.14 -13.84
N GLN A 187 2.98 -4.94 -13.13
CA GLN A 187 2.95 -4.69 -11.69
C GLN A 187 1.64 -5.22 -11.12
N LYS A 188 1.70 -5.79 -9.92
CA LYS A 188 0.51 -6.18 -9.15
C LYS A 188 0.64 -5.66 -7.73
N SER A 189 -0.50 -5.33 -7.13
CA SER A 189 -0.53 -4.78 -5.79
C SER A 189 -1.85 -5.04 -5.08
N TRP A 190 -1.81 -5.08 -3.74
CA TRP A 190 -2.98 -5.32 -2.88
C TRP A 190 -3.18 -4.17 -1.89
N SER A 191 -4.39 -3.64 -1.85
CA SER A 191 -4.82 -2.59 -0.93
C SER A 191 -5.86 -3.12 0.06
N MET A 192 -6.02 -2.44 1.18
CA MET A 192 -7.08 -2.73 2.14
C MET A 192 -8.47 -2.60 1.49
N THR A 193 -9.33 -3.61 1.69
CA THR A 193 -10.77 -3.48 1.41
C THR A 193 -11.47 -2.90 2.63
N TYR A 194 -12.08 -1.73 2.47
CA TYR A 194 -13.05 -1.17 3.39
C TYR A 194 -14.39 -1.91 3.26
N PRO A 195 -14.87 -2.60 4.31
CA PRO A 195 -15.97 -3.57 4.20
C PRO A 195 -17.36 -2.94 4.02
N VAL A 196 -17.46 -1.61 4.00
CA VAL A 196 -18.76 -0.90 3.96
C VAL A 196 -18.78 0.27 2.98
N SER A 197 -17.68 0.57 2.28
CA SER A 197 -17.62 1.72 1.36
C SER A 197 -16.90 1.38 0.07
N ILE A 198 -17.68 1.34 -1.02
CA ILE A 198 -17.18 1.17 -2.38
C ILE A 198 -16.46 2.44 -2.81
N HIS A 199 -17.00 3.63 -2.48
CA HIS A 199 -16.40 4.91 -2.83
C HIS A 199 -14.99 5.06 -2.25
N ARG A 200 -14.77 4.63 -1.01
CA ARG A 200 -13.45 4.65 -0.37
C ARG A 200 -12.49 3.64 -1.02
N ASN A 201 -12.94 2.39 -1.25
CA ASN A 201 -12.15 1.37 -1.95
C ASN A 201 -11.68 1.85 -3.32
N ARG A 202 -12.61 2.39 -4.12
CA ARG A 202 -12.32 2.95 -5.43
C ARG A 202 -11.30 4.07 -5.32
N SER A 203 -11.54 5.09 -4.50
CA SER A 203 -10.63 6.24 -4.43
C SER A 203 -9.22 5.82 -4.00
N HIS A 204 -9.09 5.00 -2.96
CA HIS A 204 -7.78 4.53 -2.48
C HIS A 204 -7.04 3.69 -3.53
N CYS A 205 -7.74 2.76 -4.18
CA CYS A 205 -7.14 1.86 -5.17
C CYS A 205 -6.63 2.64 -6.40
N TYR A 206 -7.38 3.64 -6.86
CA TYR A 206 -6.98 4.44 -8.03
C TYR A 206 -5.89 5.47 -7.73
N TRP A 207 -5.91 6.10 -6.54
CA TRP A 207 -4.79 6.96 -6.13
C TRP A 207 -3.48 6.18 -5.96
N LYS A 208 -3.56 4.90 -5.58
CA LYS A 208 -2.37 4.04 -5.52
C LYS A 208 -1.83 3.68 -6.89
N THR A 209 -2.71 3.23 -7.79
CA THR A 209 -2.30 2.69 -9.10
C THR A 209 -1.70 3.74 -10.02
N LEU A 210 -1.92 5.03 -9.74
CA LEU A 210 -1.37 6.12 -10.54
C LEU A 210 0.16 6.06 -10.70
N SER A 211 0.89 5.50 -9.72
CA SER A 211 2.36 5.33 -9.82
C SER A 211 2.80 4.21 -10.76
N PHE A 212 1.92 3.27 -11.13
CA PHE A 212 2.35 2.04 -11.80
C PHE A 212 2.92 2.33 -13.19
N ALA A 213 2.19 3.10 -14.01
CA ALA A 213 2.67 3.44 -15.36
C ALA A 213 3.96 4.28 -15.32
N PRO A 214 4.07 5.39 -14.56
CA PRO A 214 5.33 6.13 -14.42
C PRO A 214 6.52 5.24 -14.01
N ARG A 215 6.37 4.37 -13.00
CA ARG A 215 7.43 3.47 -12.56
C ARG A 215 7.87 2.51 -13.67
N LYS A 216 6.91 1.91 -14.39
CA LYS A 216 7.21 0.95 -15.44
C LYS A 216 7.74 1.59 -16.72
N LEU A 217 7.36 2.83 -17.01
CA LEU A 217 7.96 3.61 -18.09
C LEU A 217 9.43 3.96 -17.77
N ARG A 218 9.75 4.28 -16.50
CA ARG A 218 11.15 4.48 -16.07
C ARG A 218 11.97 3.22 -16.25
N GLU A 219 11.44 2.09 -15.77
CA GLU A 219 12.08 0.80 -15.98
C GLU A 219 12.30 0.48 -17.47
N LEU A 220 11.28 0.70 -18.31
CA LEU A 220 11.37 0.54 -19.76
C LEU A 220 12.49 1.39 -20.38
N ARG A 221 12.61 2.66 -19.97
CA ARG A 221 13.67 3.56 -20.42
C ARG A 221 15.04 3.04 -19.99
N ASP A 222 15.16 2.60 -18.75
CA ASP A 222 16.44 2.25 -18.13
C ASP A 222 17.01 0.93 -18.68
N ILE A 223 16.15 -0.07 -18.95
CA ILE A 223 16.60 -1.38 -19.47
C ILE A 223 16.45 -1.52 -20.99
N GLY A 224 15.69 -0.64 -21.64
CA GLY A 224 15.38 -0.67 -23.06
C GLY A 224 14.27 -1.65 -23.45
N GLU A 225 13.67 -1.43 -24.62
CA GLU A 225 12.46 -2.14 -25.05
C GLU A 225 12.60 -3.67 -25.15
N ASP A 226 13.71 -4.16 -25.72
CA ASP A 226 13.92 -5.59 -25.91
C ASP A 226 14.07 -6.33 -24.59
N ASN A 227 14.83 -5.77 -23.65
CA ASN A 227 15.00 -6.34 -22.32
C ASN A 227 13.70 -6.26 -21.52
N PHE A 228 12.94 -5.17 -21.67
CA PHE A 228 11.64 -5.02 -21.03
C PHE A 228 10.64 -6.07 -21.53
N ARG A 229 10.49 -6.22 -22.85
CA ARG A 229 9.65 -7.27 -23.44
C ARG A 229 10.08 -8.65 -22.92
N ARG A 230 11.37 -8.97 -23.03
CA ARG A 230 11.91 -10.26 -22.55
C ARG A 230 11.59 -10.51 -21.08
N LYS A 231 11.80 -9.52 -20.21
CA LYS A 231 11.56 -9.63 -18.75
C LYS A 231 10.11 -10.02 -18.44
N TYR A 232 9.14 -9.41 -19.11
CA TYR A 232 7.73 -9.62 -18.78
C TYR A 232 7.03 -10.67 -19.63
N THR A 233 7.55 -11.03 -20.80
CA THR A 233 6.98 -12.13 -21.62
C THR A 233 7.55 -13.50 -21.27
N GLN A 234 8.79 -13.58 -20.75
CA GLN A 234 9.42 -14.84 -20.33
C GLN A 234 9.22 -15.16 -18.85
N ALA A 235 8.53 -14.29 -18.10
CA ALA A 235 8.14 -14.61 -16.74
C ALA A 235 7.11 -15.74 -16.79
N ASP A 236 7.58 -16.99 -16.69
CA ASP A 236 6.74 -18.17 -16.53
C ASP A 236 6.03 -18.09 -15.18
N ALA A 237 4.92 -17.36 -15.15
CA ALA A 237 4.02 -17.40 -14.01
C ALA A 237 3.47 -18.83 -13.94
N PRO A 238 3.61 -19.54 -12.81
CA PRO A 238 3.03 -20.86 -12.67
C PRO A 238 1.52 -20.80 -12.97
N PRO A 239 0.94 -21.86 -13.54
CA PRO A 239 -0.49 -21.89 -13.79
C PRO A 239 -1.22 -21.65 -12.48
N ALA A 240 -2.12 -20.69 -12.50
CA ALA A 240 -2.88 -20.34 -11.34
C ALA A 240 -4.30 -20.91 -11.50
N PHE A 241 -4.69 -21.77 -10.58
CA PHE A 241 -5.95 -22.49 -10.62
C PHE A 241 -6.93 -21.83 -9.65
N TYR A 242 -8.09 -21.42 -10.16
CA TYR A 242 -9.23 -21.06 -9.32
C TYR A 242 -10.21 -22.23 -9.27
N SER A 243 -10.36 -22.81 -8.08
CA SER A 243 -11.27 -23.93 -7.80
C SER A 243 -12.54 -23.51 -7.05
N GLY A 244 -12.72 -22.20 -6.82
CA GLY A 244 -13.92 -21.67 -6.19
C GLY A 244 -15.14 -21.70 -7.12
N GLU A 245 -16.31 -21.38 -6.58
CA GLU A 245 -17.53 -21.31 -7.38
C GLU A 245 -17.41 -20.27 -8.48
N LYS A 246 -17.98 -20.59 -9.65
CA LYS A 246 -18.10 -19.63 -10.75
C LYS A 246 -18.94 -18.45 -10.27
N ILE A 247 -18.33 -17.29 -10.13
CA ILE A 247 -19.02 -16.08 -9.72
C ILE A 247 -19.82 -15.55 -10.92
N ALA A 248 -21.14 -15.75 -10.89
CA ALA A 248 -22.04 -15.13 -11.86
C ALA A 248 -22.24 -13.65 -11.53
N GLU A 249 -22.49 -12.82 -12.54
CA GLU A 249 -22.92 -11.44 -12.29
C GLU A 249 -24.15 -11.43 -11.37
N PRO A 250 -24.17 -10.65 -10.28
CA PRO A 250 -25.25 -10.73 -9.31
C PRO A 250 -26.53 -10.19 -9.94
N THR A 251 -27.66 -10.85 -9.71
CA THR A 251 -28.96 -10.33 -10.14
C THR A 251 -29.33 -9.07 -9.34
N SER A 252 -30.25 -8.24 -9.83
CA SER A 252 -30.72 -7.05 -9.09
C SER A 252 -31.22 -7.38 -7.66
N GLY A 253 -31.81 -8.57 -7.47
CA GLY A 253 -32.20 -9.06 -6.14
C GLY A 253 -31.01 -9.42 -5.25
N ALA A 254 -29.94 -10.01 -5.82
CA ALA A 254 -28.70 -10.28 -5.11
C ALA A 254 -28.02 -8.98 -4.65
N TYR A 255 -28.02 -7.93 -5.49
CA TYR A 255 -27.55 -6.60 -5.09
C TYR A 255 -28.40 -5.98 -3.97
N GLY A 256 -29.73 -6.14 -4.00
CA GLY A 256 -30.61 -5.69 -2.91
C GLY A 256 -30.28 -6.36 -1.57
N LYS A 257 -30.12 -7.70 -1.57
CA LYS A 257 -29.68 -8.46 -0.38
C LYS A 257 -28.32 -7.98 0.13
N PHE A 258 -27.38 -7.77 -0.79
CA PHE A 258 -26.05 -7.27 -0.48
C PHE A 258 -26.08 -5.89 0.19
N ILE A 259 -26.84 -4.95 -0.37
CA ILE A 259 -27.02 -3.62 0.23
C ILE A 259 -27.62 -3.72 1.63
N GLY A 260 -28.61 -4.59 1.83
CA GLY A 260 -29.17 -4.88 3.15
C GLY A 260 -28.10 -5.40 4.14
N GLN A 261 -27.20 -6.27 3.70
CA GLN A 261 -26.07 -6.75 4.51
C GLN A 261 -25.09 -5.62 4.84
N LEU A 262 -24.79 -4.72 3.91
CA LEU A 262 -23.92 -3.56 4.16
C LEU A 262 -24.51 -2.60 5.19
N MET A 263 -25.82 -2.33 5.08
CA MET A 263 -26.54 -1.52 6.07
C MET A 263 -26.50 -2.19 7.44
N ALA A 264 -26.80 -3.50 7.52
CA ALA A 264 -26.75 -4.25 8.78
C ALA A 264 -25.35 -4.24 9.41
N ARG A 265 -24.29 -4.47 8.62
CA ARG A 265 -22.89 -4.38 9.07
C ARG A 265 -22.55 -2.99 9.62
N THR A 266 -23.00 -1.95 8.93
CA THR A 266 -22.78 -0.55 9.34
C THR A 266 -23.48 -0.24 10.67
N VAL A 267 -24.75 -0.66 10.82
CA VAL A 267 -25.52 -0.48 12.06
C VAL A 267 -24.89 -1.26 13.21
N ALA A 268 -24.53 -2.53 13.01
CA ALA A 268 -23.89 -3.36 14.02
C ALA A 268 -22.57 -2.74 14.50
N ARG A 269 -21.74 -2.23 13.58
CA ARG A 269 -20.48 -1.54 13.92
C ARG A 269 -20.71 -0.30 14.76
N LYS A 270 -21.67 0.57 14.37
CA LYS A 270 -22.03 1.76 15.16
C LYS A 270 -22.59 1.40 16.54
N ALA A 271 -23.48 0.41 16.62
CA ALA A 271 -24.08 -0.03 17.87
C ALA A 271 -23.04 -0.61 18.85
N SER A 272 -22.06 -1.38 18.35
CA SER A 272 -20.99 -1.93 19.18
C SER A 272 -20.12 -0.85 19.83
N GLY A 273 -19.83 0.24 19.10
CA GLY A 273 -19.07 1.39 19.59
C GLY A 273 -19.80 2.25 20.63
N LEU A 274 -21.09 2.00 20.91
CA LEU A 274 -21.81 2.66 22.00
C LEU A 274 -21.52 2.04 23.36
N ARG A 275 -21.35 0.71 23.43
CA ARG A 275 -21.16 -0.05 24.69
C ARG A 275 -19.70 -0.34 25.02
N LYS A 276 -18.88 -0.50 23.97
CA LYS A 276 -17.46 -0.82 24.09
C LYS A 276 -16.64 0.30 23.46
N PHE A 277 -15.42 0.45 23.93
CA PHE A 277 -14.39 1.21 23.23
C PHE A 277 -13.19 0.32 22.96
N GLU A 278 -12.43 0.67 21.95
CA GLU A 278 -11.20 -0.02 21.56
C GLU A 278 -10.01 0.78 22.11
N GLN A 279 -9.03 0.10 22.68
CA GLN A 279 -7.84 0.72 23.25
C GLN A 279 -6.61 -0.16 22.97
N TRP A 280 -5.56 0.44 22.40
CA TRP A 280 -4.26 -0.22 22.33
C TRP A 280 -3.67 -0.38 23.73
N MET A 281 -3.15 -1.57 23.99
CA MET A 281 -2.43 -1.94 25.20
C MET A 281 -1.15 -2.66 24.82
N LEU A 282 -0.26 -2.82 25.79
CA LEU A 282 0.94 -3.64 25.62
C LEU A 282 0.68 -5.04 26.18
N LEU A 283 1.38 -6.03 25.61
CA LEU A 283 1.53 -7.34 26.18
C LEU A 283 3.01 -7.70 26.24
N TYR A 284 3.44 -8.31 27.33
CA TYR A 284 4.84 -8.64 27.54
C TYR A 284 5.03 -10.03 28.10
N HIS A 285 6.15 -10.65 27.80
CA HIS A 285 6.55 -11.94 28.33
C HIS A 285 8.05 -11.96 28.61
N PHE A 286 8.41 -12.40 29.82
CA PHE A 286 9.79 -12.69 30.20
C PHE A 286 10.02 -14.19 30.12
N GLY A 287 10.89 -14.60 29.19
CA GLY A 287 11.30 -16.00 29.03
C GLY A 287 12.45 -16.40 29.96
N GLU A 288 12.66 -17.71 30.13
CA GLU A 288 13.80 -18.26 30.88
C GLU A 288 15.12 -18.17 30.11
N ASN A 289 15.08 -18.05 28.76
CA ASN A 289 16.21 -17.91 27.84
C ASN A 289 15.87 -16.92 26.70
N ALA A 290 16.82 -16.65 25.80
CA ALA A 290 16.60 -15.86 24.57
C ALA A 290 15.71 -16.56 23.51
N GLN A 291 14.84 -17.48 23.93
CA GLN A 291 13.87 -18.14 23.07
C GLN A 291 12.68 -17.23 22.79
N ILE A 292 12.14 -17.31 21.58
CA ILE A 292 10.95 -16.55 21.20
C ILE A 292 9.74 -17.30 21.77
N PRO A 293 8.87 -16.66 22.57
CA PRO A 293 7.70 -17.32 23.12
C PRO A 293 6.69 -17.66 22.01
N GLU A 294 6.28 -18.92 21.94
CA GLU A 294 5.33 -19.41 20.93
C GLU A 294 3.87 -19.31 21.41
N ARG A 295 3.64 -19.13 22.72
CA ARG A 295 2.33 -19.20 23.36
C ARG A 295 1.87 -17.82 23.81
N LEU A 296 1.12 -17.13 22.95
CA LEU A 296 0.70 -15.74 23.21
C LEU A 296 -0.29 -15.58 24.39
N PHE A 297 -0.97 -16.66 24.79
CA PHE A 297 -1.81 -16.65 25.99
C PHE A 297 -1.00 -16.56 27.30
N GLU A 298 0.32 -16.74 27.25
CA GLU A 298 1.24 -16.59 28.40
C GLU A 298 1.73 -15.14 28.57
N PHE A 299 1.39 -14.23 27.64
CA PHE A 299 1.77 -12.82 27.76
C PHE A 299 0.91 -12.11 28.80
N LYS A 300 1.58 -11.32 29.66
CA LYS A 300 0.92 -10.45 30.64
C LYS A 300 0.40 -9.19 29.95
N GLN A 301 -0.84 -8.82 30.22
CA GLN A 301 -1.45 -7.60 29.67
C GLN A 301 -1.10 -6.38 30.54
N LEU A 302 -0.63 -5.32 29.91
CA LEU A 302 -0.31 -4.03 30.55
C LEU A 302 -1.25 -2.95 30.00
N LEU A 303 -2.26 -2.60 30.80
CA LEU A 303 -3.35 -1.74 30.39
C LEU A 303 -3.09 -0.26 30.72
N PRO A 304 -3.28 0.66 29.76
CA PRO A 304 -3.31 2.08 30.05
C PRO A 304 -4.59 2.50 30.81
N PRO A 305 -4.55 3.67 31.47
CA PRO A 305 -5.76 4.39 31.89
C PRO A 305 -6.74 4.57 30.72
N LYS A 306 -8.04 4.64 31.00
CA LYS A 306 -9.09 4.66 29.95
C LYS A 306 -9.07 5.89 29.04
N ASP A 307 -8.34 6.94 29.41
CA ASP A 307 -8.24 8.23 28.70
C ASP A 307 -7.14 8.26 27.61
N ARG A 308 -6.39 7.17 27.45
CA ARG A 308 -5.26 7.09 26.53
C ARG A 308 -5.06 5.70 25.95
N PHE A 309 -4.07 5.52 25.08
CA PHE A 309 -3.56 4.20 24.70
C PHE A 309 -2.04 4.14 24.75
N TRP A 310 -1.50 2.92 24.73
CA TRP A 310 -0.07 2.62 24.58
C TRP A 310 0.11 1.66 23.39
N ALA A 311 1.01 1.98 22.47
CA ALA A 311 1.27 1.21 21.25
C ALA A 311 2.75 1.25 20.86
N ASP A 312 3.12 0.51 19.82
CA ASP A 312 4.45 0.46 19.22
C ASP A 312 5.61 0.25 20.24
N PRO A 313 5.58 -0.82 21.07
CA PRO A 313 6.63 -1.06 22.05
C PRO A 313 7.97 -1.42 21.41
N PHE A 314 9.02 -0.68 21.72
CA PHE A 314 10.42 -1.01 21.45
C PHE A 314 11.19 -1.17 22.75
N VAL A 315 12.05 -2.18 22.85
CA VAL A 315 12.79 -2.49 24.07
C VAL A 315 14.28 -2.35 23.85
N VAL A 316 14.95 -1.72 24.81
CA VAL A 316 16.41 -1.70 24.94
C VAL A 316 16.77 -2.33 26.28
N GLU A 317 17.70 -3.28 26.24
CA GLU A 317 18.35 -3.84 27.42
C GLU A 317 19.72 -3.18 27.57
N ARG A 318 19.96 -2.48 28.68
CA ARG A 318 21.25 -1.83 28.95
C ARG A 318 21.59 -1.95 30.43
N ASN A 319 22.79 -2.45 30.73
CA ASN A 319 23.26 -2.70 32.10
C ASN A 319 22.33 -3.59 32.94
N GLY A 320 21.66 -4.57 32.32
CA GLY A 320 20.72 -5.47 32.98
C GLY A 320 19.35 -4.86 33.27
N GLU A 321 19.09 -3.63 32.81
CA GLU A 321 17.79 -2.97 32.92
C GLU A 321 17.06 -2.98 31.56
N TYR A 322 15.75 -3.23 31.60
CA TYR A 322 14.88 -3.13 30.43
C TYR A 322 14.14 -1.79 30.43
N ALA A 323 14.27 -1.04 29.33
CA ALA A 323 13.48 0.16 29.05
C ALA A 323 12.62 -0.07 27.81
N VAL A 324 11.31 0.13 27.97
CA VAL A 324 10.30 -0.06 26.91
C VAL A 324 9.76 1.29 26.48
N PHE A 325 10.12 1.68 25.27
CA PHE A 325 9.71 2.92 24.62
C PHE A 325 8.41 2.68 23.85
N ILE A 326 7.47 3.62 23.94
CA ILE A 326 6.11 3.45 23.44
C ILE A 326 5.57 4.74 22.84
N GLU A 327 4.64 4.60 21.90
CA GLU A 327 3.66 5.65 21.63
C GLU A 327 2.68 5.71 22.81
N GLU A 328 2.45 6.91 23.33
CA GLU A 328 1.35 7.22 24.24
C GLU A 328 0.49 8.34 23.65
N LEU A 329 -0.81 8.08 23.48
CA LEU A 329 -1.76 9.07 22.96
C LEU A 329 -2.90 9.28 23.96
N GLU A 330 -2.99 10.51 24.49
CA GLU A 330 -4.15 10.97 25.26
C GLU A 330 -5.30 11.33 24.31
N TYR A 331 -6.47 10.71 24.50
CA TYR A 331 -7.62 10.89 23.59
C TYR A 331 -8.11 12.33 23.52
N SER A 332 -7.95 13.10 24.60
CA SER A 332 -8.31 14.52 24.65
C SER A 332 -7.46 15.39 23.73
N LYS A 333 -6.20 14.99 23.48
CA LYS A 333 -5.24 15.72 22.63
C LYS A 333 -5.20 15.17 21.21
N ASN A 334 -5.52 13.88 21.04
CA ASN A 334 -5.50 13.17 19.75
C ASN A 334 -4.16 13.33 19.00
N ARG A 335 -3.05 13.30 19.75
CA ARG A 335 -1.68 13.41 19.23
C ARG A 335 -0.78 12.52 20.09
N GLY A 336 -0.04 11.62 19.45
CA GLY A 336 0.90 10.72 20.11
C GLY A 336 2.16 11.47 20.53
N HIS A 337 2.68 11.11 21.70
CA HIS A 337 4.02 11.47 22.19
C HIS A 337 4.73 10.18 22.58
N LEU A 338 6.05 10.25 22.77
CA LEU A 338 6.81 9.07 23.19
C LEU A 338 7.02 9.06 24.70
N SER A 339 6.84 7.88 25.28
CA SER A 339 7.06 7.61 26.70
C SER A 339 7.91 6.36 26.89
N VAL A 340 8.48 6.18 28.08
CA VAL A 340 9.25 5.00 28.46
C VAL A 340 8.71 4.37 29.73
N ILE A 341 8.68 3.03 29.76
CA ILE A 341 8.34 2.19 30.91
C ILE A 341 9.58 1.36 31.25
N ARG A 342 10.10 1.49 32.47
CA ARG A 342 11.18 0.63 32.97
C ARG A 342 10.61 -0.60 33.65
N PHE A 343 11.36 -1.69 33.68
CA PHE A 343 11.02 -2.88 34.46
C PHE A 343 11.94 -3.00 35.68
N ASP A 344 11.38 -3.44 36.81
CA ASP A 344 12.14 -3.73 38.02
C ASP A 344 12.81 -5.10 37.98
N ALA A 345 13.57 -5.44 39.03
CA ALA A 345 14.27 -6.71 39.14
C ALA A 345 13.35 -7.95 39.24
N ASN A 346 12.05 -7.77 39.45
CA ASN A 346 11.04 -8.82 39.48
C ASN A 346 10.22 -8.87 38.18
N ASP A 347 10.77 -8.32 37.10
CA ASP A 347 10.14 -8.28 35.79
C ASP A 347 8.75 -7.60 35.82
N GLN A 348 8.56 -6.60 36.70
CA GLN A 348 7.34 -5.79 36.81
C GLN A 348 7.52 -4.38 36.23
N PRO A 349 6.52 -3.84 35.51
CA PRO A 349 6.59 -2.50 34.94
C PRO A 349 6.48 -1.42 36.03
N ILE A 350 7.36 -0.42 35.96
CA ILE A 350 7.35 0.78 36.80
C ILE A 350 6.44 1.82 36.15
N LEU A 351 5.34 2.16 36.81
CA LEU A 351 4.30 3.07 36.32
C LEU A 351 4.17 4.34 37.18
N PRO A 352 3.67 5.46 36.62
CA PRO A 352 3.26 5.65 35.22
C PRO A 352 4.47 5.76 34.26
N PRO A 353 4.26 5.60 32.94
CA PRO A 353 5.31 5.86 31.95
C PRO A 353 5.87 7.29 32.07
N VAL A 354 7.15 7.45 31.78
CA VAL A 354 7.82 8.76 31.75
C VAL A 354 7.82 9.28 30.32
N LYS A 355 7.24 10.45 30.09
CA LYS A 355 7.28 11.12 28.77
C LYS A 355 8.72 11.52 28.43
N ILE A 356 9.18 11.17 27.23
CA ILE A 356 10.56 11.40 26.78
C ILE A 356 10.66 12.34 25.56
N LEU A 357 9.63 12.39 24.71
CA LEU A 357 9.64 13.24 23.53
C LEU A 357 8.22 13.67 23.17
N GLU A 358 8.01 14.98 23.06
CA GLU A 358 6.75 15.58 22.59
C GLU A 358 7.05 16.66 21.55
N ARG A 359 6.22 16.70 20.51
CA ARG A 359 6.33 17.60 19.38
C ARG A 359 4.96 18.22 19.06
N PRO A 360 4.90 19.32 18.29
CA PRO A 360 3.63 19.88 17.86
C PRO A 360 2.88 18.99 16.83
N TYR A 361 3.51 17.91 16.37
CA TYR A 361 2.99 16.88 15.48
C TYR A 361 2.97 15.50 16.17
N HIS A 362 2.25 14.55 15.59
CA HIS A 362 2.12 13.18 16.09
C HIS A 362 3.46 12.42 16.02
N LEU A 363 3.80 11.69 17.08
CA LEU A 363 4.93 10.76 17.16
C LEU A 363 4.43 9.36 17.52
N SER A 364 4.93 8.35 16.82
CA SER A 364 4.71 6.93 17.10
C SER A 364 5.97 6.13 16.72
N TYR A 365 5.91 4.79 16.76
CA TYR A 365 6.97 3.89 16.30
C TYR A 365 8.40 4.30 16.70
N PRO A 366 8.75 4.30 18.00
CA PRO A 366 10.06 4.74 18.47
C PRO A 366 11.15 3.70 18.17
N PHE A 367 11.51 3.53 16.90
CA PHE A 367 12.51 2.55 16.48
C PHE A 367 13.87 2.82 17.15
N MET A 368 14.50 1.78 17.69
CA MET A 368 15.74 1.88 18.49
C MET A 368 16.89 1.17 17.77
N LEU A 369 18.07 1.78 17.75
CA LEU A 369 19.30 1.15 17.29
C LEU A 369 20.53 1.63 18.06
N GLU A 370 21.48 0.74 18.32
CA GLU A 370 22.79 1.08 18.87
C GLU A 370 23.82 1.22 17.74
N GLU A 371 24.64 2.27 17.79
CA GLU A 371 25.68 2.53 16.80
C GLU A 371 26.86 3.23 17.48
N GLY A 372 28.08 2.73 17.28
CA GLY A 372 29.29 3.33 17.90
C GLY A 372 29.26 3.45 19.42
N GLY A 373 28.43 2.66 20.13
CA GLY A 373 28.19 2.76 21.58
C GLY A 373 27.10 3.75 22.00
N ASP A 374 26.65 4.62 21.09
CA ASP A 374 25.52 5.51 21.29
C ASP A 374 24.20 4.77 21.01
N LEU A 375 23.13 5.23 21.66
CA LEU A 375 21.76 4.76 21.41
C LEU A 375 21.01 5.83 20.61
N TYR A 376 20.40 5.41 19.50
CA TYR A 376 19.63 6.26 18.62
C TYR A 376 18.15 5.84 18.58
N MET A 377 17.28 6.80 18.28
CA MET A 377 15.85 6.61 18.11
C MET A 377 15.37 7.28 16.82
N ILE A 378 14.54 6.56 16.05
CA ILE A 378 13.89 7.06 14.83
C ILE A 378 12.38 6.93 15.02
N PRO A 379 11.69 8.00 15.47
CA PRO A 379 10.23 7.99 15.56
C PRO A 379 9.56 8.09 14.19
N GLU A 380 8.36 7.52 14.04
CA GLU A 380 7.46 7.92 12.95
C GLU A 380 7.14 9.41 13.09
N THR A 381 7.48 10.16 12.05
CA THR A 381 7.40 11.63 12.02
C THR A 381 6.74 12.12 10.72
N ASN A 382 5.87 11.31 10.13
CA ASN A 382 5.21 11.57 8.84
C ASN A 382 4.58 12.97 8.71
N GLU A 383 3.99 13.51 9.78
CA GLU A 383 3.40 14.86 9.78
C GLU A 383 4.44 15.99 9.61
N SER A 384 5.70 15.75 10.00
CA SER A 384 6.83 16.67 9.79
C SER A 384 7.42 16.59 8.36
N LYS A 385 7.01 15.58 7.58
CA LYS A 385 7.57 15.25 6.26
C LYS A 385 9.08 14.96 6.26
N ALA A 386 9.59 14.37 7.33
CA ALA A 386 10.98 13.97 7.47
C ALA A 386 11.09 12.59 8.13
N ILE A 387 12.28 12.00 8.03
CA ILE A 387 12.71 10.89 8.88
C ILE A 387 13.72 11.46 9.87
N GLU A 388 13.29 11.72 11.10
CA GLU A 388 14.12 12.35 12.13
C GLU A 388 14.94 11.32 12.92
N LEU A 389 16.22 11.63 13.18
CA LEU A 389 17.10 10.83 14.03
C LEU A 389 17.39 11.57 15.34
N TYR A 390 17.21 10.85 16.45
CA TYR A 390 17.49 11.31 17.81
C TYR A 390 18.61 10.48 18.44
N ARG A 391 19.41 11.09 19.30
CA ARG A 391 20.43 10.42 20.11
C ARG A 391 20.08 10.52 21.58
N CYS A 392 20.27 9.42 22.31
CA CYS A 392 20.11 9.37 23.75
C CYS A 392 21.32 10.03 24.43
N THR A 393 21.11 11.14 25.14
CA THR A 393 22.16 11.85 25.90
C THR A 393 22.22 11.41 27.35
N ARG A 394 21.10 10.90 27.88
CA ARG A 394 21.01 10.22 29.18
C ARG A 394 19.96 9.12 29.08
N PHE A 395 20.40 7.89 29.29
CA PHE A 395 19.51 6.75 29.25
C PHE A 395 18.58 6.69 30.48
N PRO A 396 17.28 6.38 30.31
CA PRO A 396 16.55 6.19 29.04
C PRO A 396 15.79 7.44 28.56
N ASP A 397 15.86 8.57 29.26
CA ASP A 397 14.82 9.61 29.20
C ASP A 397 15.23 10.93 28.54
N GLN A 398 16.52 11.16 28.24
CA GLN A 398 16.94 12.37 27.52
C GLN A 398 17.40 12.06 26.10
N TRP A 399 16.80 12.80 25.17
CA TRP A 399 16.99 12.65 23.74
C TRP A 399 17.22 14.02 23.11
N GLU A 400 18.17 14.08 22.19
CA GLU A 400 18.41 15.27 21.36
C GLU A 400 18.22 14.91 19.89
N HIS A 401 17.65 15.84 19.11
CA HIS A 401 17.59 15.70 17.66
C HIS A 401 18.99 15.87 17.09
N VAL A 402 19.40 14.95 16.21
CA VAL A 402 20.73 14.94 15.59
C VAL A 402 20.65 15.50 14.17
N MET A 403 19.77 14.91 13.35
CA MET A 403 19.58 15.27 11.96
C MET A 403 18.30 14.66 11.41
N ASN A 404 17.90 15.10 10.21
CA ASN A 404 16.95 14.37 9.40
C ASN A 404 17.74 13.45 8.46
N LEU A 405 17.41 12.15 8.46
CA LEU A 405 17.94 11.17 7.52
C LEU A 405 17.41 11.42 6.10
N MET A 406 16.14 11.82 6.02
CA MET A 406 15.49 12.24 4.78
C MET A 406 14.57 13.44 5.06
N ASP A 407 14.53 14.36 4.11
CA ASP A 407 13.66 15.54 4.10
C ASP A 407 12.62 15.39 2.97
N ASP A 408 11.47 16.07 3.07
CA ASP A 408 10.39 16.09 2.06
C ASP A 408 9.78 14.72 1.72
N VAL A 409 9.74 13.81 2.70
CA VAL A 409 9.20 12.45 2.55
C VAL A 409 8.00 12.20 3.46
N MET A 410 7.02 11.44 2.96
CA MET A 410 5.89 10.95 3.75
C MET A 410 6.12 9.48 4.06
N ALA A 411 6.82 9.22 5.16
CA ALA A 411 7.29 7.90 5.56
C ALA A 411 6.74 7.50 6.94
N VAL A 412 6.40 6.22 7.09
CA VAL A 412 5.91 5.63 8.35
C VAL A 412 6.68 4.37 8.69
N ASP A 413 6.76 4.11 10.01
CA ASP A 413 7.41 2.95 10.61
C ASP A 413 8.82 2.71 10.03
N THR A 414 9.71 3.70 10.15
CA THR A 414 11.07 3.56 9.62
C THR A 414 11.89 2.60 10.48
N THR A 415 12.43 1.57 9.86
CA THR A 415 13.29 0.55 10.49
C THR A 415 14.63 0.53 9.76
N ILE A 416 15.74 0.63 10.52
CA ILE A 416 17.09 0.48 9.97
C ILE A 416 17.68 -0.85 10.39
N TRP A 417 18.38 -1.52 9.47
CA TRP A 417 19.15 -2.72 9.76
C TRP A 417 20.58 -2.58 9.26
N HIS A 418 21.54 -2.69 10.16
CA HIS A 418 22.96 -2.74 9.80
C HIS A 418 23.33 -4.18 9.46
N HIS A 419 23.69 -4.43 8.19
CA HIS A 419 24.02 -5.75 7.69
C HIS A 419 25.03 -5.67 6.56
N ASP A 420 26.03 -6.55 6.59
CA ASP A 420 27.12 -6.64 5.60
C ASP A 420 27.78 -5.28 5.29
N GLY A 421 28.01 -4.49 6.35
CA GLY A 421 28.69 -3.20 6.29
C GLY A 421 27.85 -2.06 5.71
N LYS A 422 26.53 -2.25 5.55
CA LYS A 422 25.60 -1.22 5.07
C LYS A 422 24.43 -1.03 6.02
N TYR A 423 23.86 0.16 6.00
CA TYR A 423 22.61 0.48 6.67
C TYR A 423 21.48 0.38 5.66
N TRP A 424 20.50 -0.47 5.95
CA TRP A 424 19.31 -0.69 5.13
C TRP A 424 18.13 -0.02 5.80
N LEU A 425 17.57 1.02 5.19
CA LEU A 425 16.41 1.76 5.69
C LEU A 425 15.15 1.25 4.99
N PHE A 426 14.24 0.69 5.77
CA PHE A 426 12.92 0.23 5.37
C PHE A 426 11.88 1.22 5.86
N ALA A 427 11.02 1.71 4.98
CA ALA A 427 9.90 2.56 5.38
C ALA A 427 8.71 2.37 4.45
N CYS A 428 7.51 2.37 5.01
CA CYS A 428 6.32 2.53 4.18
C CYS A 428 6.24 3.99 3.73
N MET A 429 6.14 4.23 2.43
CA MET A 429 6.15 5.60 1.90
C MET A 429 4.99 5.87 0.97
N ARG A 430 4.52 7.12 0.99
CA ARG A 430 3.53 7.64 0.07
C ARG A 430 4.20 8.51 -0.99
N GLU A 431 4.33 7.98 -2.20
CA GLU A 431 4.87 8.75 -3.34
C GLU A 431 3.93 9.87 -3.80
N ASN A 432 2.62 9.66 -3.75
CA ASN A 432 1.65 10.63 -4.25
C ASN A 432 0.71 11.09 -3.14
N GLU A 433 0.43 12.40 -3.14
CA GLU A 433 -0.66 12.96 -2.36
C GLU A 433 -1.92 12.13 -2.63
N HIS A 434 -2.55 11.61 -1.56
CA HIS A 434 -3.77 10.76 -1.57
C HIS A 434 -3.59 9.25 -1.76
N ALA A 435 -2.42 8.74 -2.13
CA ALA A 435 -2.19 7.30 -2.11
C ALA A 435 -2.20 6.76 -0.66
N PRO A 436 -2.61 5.50 -0.42
CA PRO A 436 -2.51 4.87 0.89
C PRO A 436 -1.06 4.78 1.37
N LEU A 437 -0.84 4.98 2.68
CA LEU A 437 0.49 5.06 3.28
C LEU A 437 1.05 3.70 3.76
N SER A 438 0.20 2.68 3.91
CA SER A 438 0.60 1.36 4.46
C SER A 438 0.81 0.28 3.40
N ASP A 439 0.68 0.64 2.11
CA ASP A 439 0.57 -0.34 1.03
C ASP A 439 1.91 -0.70 0.39
N GLU A 440 2.91 0.17 0.51
CA GLU A 440 4.14 0.08 -0.27
C GLU A 440 5.38 0.32 0.61
N LEU A 441 6.25 -0.69 0.66
CA LEU A 441 7.51 -0.66 1.38
C LEU A 441 8.63 -0.24 0.44
N PHE A 442 9.39 0.76 0.85
CA PHE A 442 10.58 1.23 0.15
C PHE A 442 11.82 0.86 0.94
N LEU A 443 12.90 0.61 0.21
CA LEU A 443 14.22 0.26 0.71
C LEU A 443 15.24 1.28 0.22
N PHE A 444 16.10 1.72 1.11
CA PHE A 444 17.23 2.59 0.81
C PHE A 444 18.47 2.06 1.51
N TRP A 445 19.64 2.47 1.03
CA TRP A 445 20.89 2.09 1.68
C TRP A 445 21.87 3.26 1.78
N SER A 446 22.73 3.19 2.79
CA SER A 446 23.85 4.12 3.02
C SER A 446 25.01 3.35 3.64
N ASP A 447 26.24 3.81 3.40
CA ASP A 447 27.43 3.23 4.04
C ASP A 447 27.59 3.67 5.50
N THR A 448 26.86 4.72 5.92
CA THR A 448 26.87 5.21 7.31
C THR A 448 25.46 5.60 7.78
N LEU A 449 25.19 5.44 9.08
CA LEU A 449 23.91 5.85 9.68
C LEU A 449 23.69 7.37 9.60
N LEU A 450 24.72 8.15 9.95
CA LEU A 450 24.68 9.61 10.01
C LEU A 450 24.86 10.23 8.62
N SER A 451 23.93 9.92 7.72
CA SER A 451 23.96 10.33 6.33
C SER A 451 22.62 10.93 5.90
N LYS A 452 22.70 11.89 4.97
CA LYS A 452 21.56 12.33 4.16
C LYS A 452 21.53 11.66 2.78
N ASP A 453 22.60 10.95 2.44
CA ASP A 453 22.79 10.27 1.16
C ASP A 453 22.30 8.83 1.25
N TRP A 454 20.98 8.67 1.15
CA TRP A 454 20.31 7.38 1.14
C TRP A 454 19.94 7.00 -0.29
N HIS A 455 20.60 5.97 -0.80
CA HIS A 455 20.42 5.50 -2.16
C HIS A 455 19.14 4.67 -2.27
N PRO A 456 18.15 5.05 -3.12
CA PRO A 456 16.95 4.25 -3.30
C PRO A 456 17.29 2.93 -3.98
N HIS A 457 16.75 1.84 -3.44
CA HIS A 457 16.87 0.53 -4.08
C HIS A 457 16.15 0.53 -5.44
N PRO A 458 16.76 -0.01 -6.52
CA PRO A 458 16.21 0.09 -7.88
C PRO A 458 14.89 -0.68 -8.06
N SER A 459 14.61 -1.65 -7.18
CA SER A 459 13.33 -2.38 -7.17
C SER A 459 12.22 -1.68 -6.35
N ASN A 460 12.40 -0.43 -5.94
CA ASN A 460 11.38 0.27 -5.14
C ASN A 460 10.05 0.48 -5.89
N PRO A 461 8.91 0.30 -5.20
CA PRO A 461 8.78 -0.29 -3.87
C PRO A 461 9.06 -1.80 -3.89
N ILE A 462 9.84 -2.28 -2.91
CA ILE A 462 10.24 -3.69 -2.78
C ILE A 462 9.08 -4.60 -2.38
N VAL A 463 8.03 -4.04 -1.76
CA VAL A 463 6.78 -4.74 -1.45
C VAL A 463 5.61 -3.81 -1.79
N SER A 464 4.60 -4.34 -2.47
CA SER A 464 3.36 -3.62 -2.80
C SER A 464 2.14 -4.44 -2.38
N ASP A 465 2.08 -4.76 -1.08
CA ASP A 465 1.03 -5.60 -0.49
C ASP A 465 0.74 -5.15 0.95
N ILE A 466 -0.48 -4.66 1.18
CA ILE A 466 -0.98 -4.21 2.49
C ILE A 466 -0.81 -5.25 3.62
N ARG A 467 -0.65 -6.53 3.27
CA ARG A 467 -0.52 -7.63 4.23
C ARG A 467 0.89 -7.77 4.83
N THR A 468 1.91 -7.23 4.15
CA THR A 468 3.33 -7.46 4.48
C THR A 468 4.23 -6.23 4.28
N ALA A 469 3.71 -5.12 3.76
CA ALA A 469 4.51 -3.93 3.48
C ALA A 469 4.94 -3.20 4.77
N ARG A 470 3.99 -2.73 5.58
CA ARG A 470 4.26 -1.85 6.72
C ARG A 470 5.12 -2.53 7.80
N PRO A 471 6.29 -1.99 8.17
CA PRO A 471 7.12 -2.56 9.23
C PRO A 471 6.39 -2.66 10.58
N ALA A 472 6.79 -3.63 11.40
CA ALA A 472 6.12 -3.94 12.68
C ALA A 472 7.08 -4.17 13.84
N GLY A 473 8.30 -3.65 13.76
CA GLY A 473 9.32 -3.73 14.79
C GLY A 473 10.71 -3.90 14.18
N SER A 474 11.64 -4.30 15.03
CA SER A 474 13.03 -4.53 14.65
C SER A 474 13.18 -5.84 13.86
N ILE A 475 14.06 -5.83 12.85
CA ILE A 475 14.51 -7.07 12.21
C ILE A 475 15.29 -7.89 13.25
N PHE A 476 15.02 -9.19 13.33
CA PHE A 476 15.66 -10.07 14.31
C PHE A 476 16.17 -11.35 13.69
N GLU A 477 17.21 -11.90 14.30
CA GLU A 477 17.76 -13.20 13.94
C GLU A 477 17.07 -14.32 14.75
N HIS A 478 16.77 -15.43 14.07
CA HIS A 478 16.37 -16.69 14.68
C HIS A 478 16.94 -17.87 13.89
N ASN A 479 17.71 -18.73 14.56
CA ASN A 479 18.34 -19.92 13.96
C ASN A 479 19.17 -19.62 12.70
N GLY A 480 19.98 -18.55 12.72
CA GLY A 480 20.83 -18.18 11.58
C GLY A 480 20.07 -17.59 10.38
N GLN A 481 18.82 -17.14 10.59
CA GLN A 481 17.98 -16.52 9.56
C GLN A 481 17.40 -15.20 10.06
N TRP A 482 17.26 -14.23 9.17
CA TRP A 482 16.76 -12.89 9.48
C TRP A 482 15.28 -12.74 9.14
N TYR A 483 14.52 -12.14 10.06
CA TYR A 483 13.09 -11.95 9.92
C TYR A 483 12.72 -10.49 10.12
N ARG A 484 11.97 -9.94 9.16
CA ARG A 484 11.33 -8.63 9.24
C ARG A 484 9.89 -8.79 9.72
N PRO A 485 9.53 -8.26 10.90
CA PRO A 485 8.13 -8.14 11.29
C PRO A 485 7.41 -7.14 10.38
N ALA A 486 6.22 -7.50 9.93
CA ALA A 486 5.36 -6.65 9.13
C ALA A 486 3.90 -6.70 9.58
N GLN A 487 3.21 -5.57 9.52
CA GLN A 487 1.80 -5.47 9.82
C GLN A 487 0.99 -6.02 8.65
N ASP A 488 0.01 -6.87 8.95
CA ASP A 488 -1.09 -7.08 8.05
C ASP A 488 -2.17 -6.04 8.33
N CYS A 489 -2.31 -5.10 7.40
CA CYS A 489 -3.33 -4.05 7.46
C CYS A 489 -4.56 -4.36 6.57
N SER A 490 -4.72 -5.59 6.09
CA SER A 490 -5.88 -6.00 5.30
C SER A 490 -7.16 -6.03 6.15
N GLY A 491 -8.25 -5.48 5.63
CA GLY A 491 -9.55 -5.38 6.29
C GLY A 491 -9.62 -4.44 7.52
N LYS A 492 -8.54 -4.33 8.32
CA LYS A 492 -8.38 -3.39 9.45
C LYS A 492 -6.90 -3.01 9.61
N TYR A 493 -6.63 -1.75 9.99
CA TYR A 493 -5.28 -1.33 10.41
C TYR A 493 -4.77 -2.18 11.58
N GLY A 494 -3.55 -2.69 11.44
CA GLY A 494 -2.89 -3.54 12.44
C GLY A 494 -3.62 -4.85 12.72
N ARG A 495 -4.30 -5.44 11.71
CA ARG A 495 -5.12 -6.65 11.90
C ARG A 495 -4.33 -7.77 12.58
N ALA A 496 -3.09 -7.97 12.13
CA ALA A 496 -2.21 -8.98 12.70
C ALA A 496 -0.75 -8.73 12.29
N LEU A 497 0.16 -9.60 12.75
CA LEU A 497 1.58 -9.56 12.41
C LEU A 497 1.93 -10.69 11.46
N SER A 498 2.79 -10.41 10.49
CA SER A 498 3.41 -11.38 9.61
C SER A 498 4.94 -11.28 9.72
N PHE A 499 5.64 -12.39 9.59
CA PHE A 499 7.10 -12.43 9.66
C PHE A 499 7.66 -12.84 8.31
N GLN A 500 8.45 -11.94 7.72
CA GLN A 500 9.05 -12.12 6.40
C GLN A 500 10.51 -12.52 6.58
N ARG A 501 10.88 -13.73 6.16
CA ARG A 501 12.29 -14.14 6.13
C ARG A 501 12.97 -13.38 5.00
N ILE A 502 14.04 -12.65 5.30
CA ILE A 502 14.85 -11.97 4.30
C ILE A 502 15.74 -13.04 3.64
N ASP A 503 15.50 -13.33 2.37
CA ASP A 503 16.21 -14.37 1.61
C ASP A 503 17.46 -13.80 0.92
N ALA A 504 17.42 -12.53 0.51
CA ALA A 504 18.54 -11.82 -0.12
C ALA A 504 18.37 -10.30 0.04
N ILE A 505 19.48 -9.61 0.27
CA ILE A 505 19.57 -8.16 0.24
C ILE A 505 20.93 -7.72 -0.30
N ASP A 506 20.94 -6.86 -1.31
CA ASP A 506 22.10 -6.12 -1.80
C ASP A 506 21.62 -4.81 -2.45
N GLU A 507 22.52 -4.04 -3.07
CA GLU A 507 22.19 -2.72 -3.64
C GLU A 507 21.20 -2.79 -4.81
N THR A 508 20.99 -3.98 -5.37
CA THR A 508 20.18 -4.25 -6.58
C THR A 508 19.11 -5.32 -6.38
N THR A 509 19.26 -6.18 -5.38
CA THR A 509 18.41 -7.34 -5.09
C THR A 509 17.80 -7.23 -3.71
N TYR A 510 16.48 -7.40 -3.62
CA TYR A 510 15.80 -7.67 -2.36
C TYR A 510 14.79 -8.80 -2.57
N LYS A 511 14.79 -9.78 -1.66
CA LYS A 511 13.82 -10.87 -1.67
C LYS A 511 13.45 -11.28 -0.25
N GLU A 512 12.16 -11.50 -0.04
CA GLU A 512 11.63 -12.04 1.20
C GLU A 512 10.58 -13.12 0.95
N THR A 513 10.43 -14.02 1.92
CA THR A 513 9.40 -15.07 1.93
C THR A 513 8.61 -15.01 3.23
N SER A 514 7.27 -15.01 3.14
CA SER A 514 6.41 -15.10 4.33
C SER A 514 6.62 -16.43 5.06
N ALA A 515 7.05 -16.36 6.32
CA ALA A 515 7.40 -17.53 7.12
C ALA A 515 6.32 -17.90 8.14
N SER A 516 5.81 -16.93 8.88
CA SER A 516 4.82 -17.16 9.93
C SER A 516 3.97 -15.93 10.21
N ARG A 517 3.01 -16.07 11.12
CA ARG A 517 2.00 -15.05 11.41
C ARG A 517 1.47 -15.16 12.83
N ILE A 518 1.18 -14.02 13.45
CA ILE A 518 0.39 -13.94 14.68
C ILE A 518 -0.97 -13.35 14.36
N GLU A 519 -2.03 -14.08 14.69
CA GLU A 519 -3.43 -13.63 14.64
C GLU A 519 -3.95 -13.37 16.06
N ALA A 520 -4.77 -12.33 16.24
CA ALA A 520 -5.40 -12.00 17.53
C ALA A 520 -6.58 -12.93 17.89
N ASN A 521 -6.33 -14.23 18.01
CA ASN A 521 -7.36 -15.26 18.21
C ASN A 521 -7.28 -16.01 19.56
N TRP A 522 -6.33 -15.69 20.43
CA TRP A 522 -6.14 -16.38 21.73
C TRP A 522 -6.99 -15.78 22.87
N ASP A 523 -7.42 -14.52 22.76
CA ASP A 523 -8.27 -13.82 23.72
C ASP A 523 -9.36 -13.06 22.96
N ALA A 524 -10.64 -13.39 23.19
CA ALA A 524 -11.79 -12.79 22.50
C ALA A 524 -11.96 -11.28 22.74
N SER A 525 -11.26 -10.73 23.74
CA SER A 525 -11.22 -9.29 24.00
C SER A 525 -10.17 -8.56 23.15
N ILE A 526 -9.22 -9.27 22.53
CA ILE A 526 -8.18 -8.72 21.66
C ILE A 526 -8.60 -8.94 20.21
N ASP A 527 -8.56 -7.88 19.39
CA ASP A 527 -9.02 -7.94 17.99
C ASP A 527 -7.89 -7.84 16.97
N ARG A 528 -6.73 -7.31 17.40
CA ARG A 528 -5.63 -6.85 16.54
C ARG A 528 -4.31 -6.82 17.29
N VAL A 529 -3.20 -6.97 16.57
CA VAL A 529 -1.80 -6.80 17.03
C VAL A 529 -0.96 -6.29 15.88
N HIS A 530 -0.03 -5.36 16.13
CA HIS A 530 0.69 -4.70 15.04
C HIS A 530 2.16 -4.36 15.32
N THR A 531 2.66 -4.61 16.52
CA THR A 531 4.11 -4.49 16.79
C THR A 531 4.66 -5.71 17.49
N PHE A 532 5.89 -6.08 17.15
CA PHE A 532 6.68 -7.12 17.78
C PHE A 532 8.13 -6.66 17.97
N ASN A 533 8.62 -6.70 19.20
CA ASN A 533 10.03 -6.45 19.50
C ASN A 533 10.51 -7.37 20.63
N ARG A 534 11.83 -7.59 20.69
CA ARG A 534 12.47 -8.32 21.77
C ARG A 534 13.85 -7.77 22.10
N ALA A 535 14.25 -7.92 23.35
CA ALA A 535 15.63 -7.76 23.81
C ALA A 535 15.86 -8.73 24.96
N GLY A 536 16.97 -9.48 24.93
CA GLY A 536 17.28 -10.47 25.96
C GLY A 536 16.12 -11.44 26.24
N ARG A 537 15.64 -11.43 27.49
CA ARG A 537 14.52 -12.27 27.95
C ARG A 537 13.14 -11.66 27.68
N LEU A 538 13.05 -10.38 27.34
CA LEU A 538 11.79 -9.65 27.21
C LEU A 538 11.31 -9.65 25.75
N THR A 539 10.12 -10.18 25.53
CA THR A 539 9.36 -10.04 24.27
C THR A 539 8.14 -9.17 24.49
N LEU A 540 7.89 -8.26 23.56
CA LEU A 540 6.78 -7.31 23.59
C LEU A 540 5.97 -7.38 22.30
N ILE A 541 4.66 -7.28 22.48
CA ILE A 541 3.71 -6.98 21.43
C ILE A 541 2.74 -5.91 21.94
N ASP A 542 2.00 -5.27 21.03
CA ASP A 542 0.79 -4.54 21.39
C ASP A 542 -0.46 -5.34 21.03
N GLY A 543 -1.62 -4.85 21.48
CA GLY A 543 -2.89 -5.44 21.11
C GLY A 543 -4.07 -4.50 21.29
N MET A 544 -5.03 -4.55 20.37
CA MET A 544 -6.24 -3.74 20.46
C MET A 544 -7.27 -4.46 21.31
N LYS A 545 -7.48 -3.97 22.54
CA LYS A 545 -8.46 -4.55 23.46
C LYS A 545 -9.80 -3.84 23.35
N LYS A 546 -10.88 -4.62 23.26
CA LYS A 546 -12.27 -4.15 23.40
C LYS A 546 -12.64 -4.10 24.88
N ARG A 547 -12.83 -2.90 25.42
CA ARG A 547 -13.19 -2.66 26.84
C ARG A 547 -14.60 -2.10 26.95
N ALA A 548 -15.27 -2.40 28.07
CA ALA A 548 -16.52 -1.73 28.41
C ALA A 548 -16.25 -0.25 28.74
N LYS A 549 -17.09 0.65 28.22
CA LYS A 549 -16.97 2.09 28.49
C LYS A 549 -17.00 2.39 29.98
#